data_AF-A0A357YW35-F1
#
_entry.id   AF-A0A357YW35-F1
#
_cell.length_a   1.000
_cell.length_b   1.000
_cell.length_c   1.000
_cell.angle_alpha   90.00
_cell.angle_beta   90.00
_cell.angle_gamma   90.00
#
_symmetry.space_group_name_H-M   'P 1'
#
loop_
_entity.id
_entity.type
_entity.pdbx_description
1 polymer ?
#
loop_
_entity_poly.entity_id
_entity_poly.type
_entity_poly.pdbx_seq_one_letter_code
_entity_poly.pdbx_strand_id
1 'polypeptide(L)'
;MKLTNPESIQESEKEFIDTINAELDWDVIEQLLLDKHNFEVQDDIEYKDGNLIVYNNEIAYKFDFEIKVPLSVIFNRGGECLSMSTAREDEMFENNEDMEIQNSSTEQTHSGEAEKKKERGMAVEIADLISEINNKA
;
A
#
# COMPACT_ATOMS: atom_id res chain seq x y z
N MET A 1 -50.99 -16.87 24.61
CA MET A 1 -51.49 -17.59 23.42
C MET A 1 -50.46 -17.41 22.30
N LYS A 2 -50.15 -18.44 21.50
CA LYS A 2 -49.23 -18.35 20.36
C LYS A 2 -50.03 -18.57 19.08
N LEU A 3 -49.87 -17.70 18.08
CA LEU A 3 -50.61 -17.75 16.81
C LEU A 3 -49.92 -18.65 15.76
N THR A 4 -48.60 -18.82 15.87
CA THR A 4 -47.78 -19.64 14.96
C THR A 4 -46.57 -20.23 15.70
N ASN A 5 -45.83 -21.11 15.02
CA ASN A 5 -44.57 -21.66 15.53
C ASN A 5 -43.44 -20.62 15.43
N PRO A 6 -42.79 -20.24 16.54
CA PRO A 6 -41.64 -19.33 16.50
C PRO A 6 -40.49 -19.82 15.62
N GLU A 7 -40.24 -21.13 15.55
CA GLU A 7 -39.16 -21.69 14.74
C GLU A 7 -39.39 -21.43 13.25
N SER A 8 -40.64 -21.53 12.79
CA SER A 8 -40.98 -21.23 11.39
C SER A 8 -40.78 -19.77 11.04
N ILE A 9 -41.00 -18.84 12.00
CA ILE A 9 -40.68 -17.42 11.78
C ILE A 9 -39.18 -17.24 11.63
N GLN A 10 -38.38 -17.83 12.52
CA GLN A 10 -36.91 -17.71 12.50
C GLN A 10 -36.30 -18.30 11.23
N GLU A 11 -36.83 -19.43 10.76
CA GLU A 11 -36.42 -20.04 9.49
C GLU A 11 -36.73 -19.12 8.31
N SER A 12 -37.94 -18.55 8.25
CA SER A 12 -38.30 -17.58 7.20
C SER A 12 -37.48 -16.29 7.26
N GLU A 13 -37.16 -15.78 8.45
CA GLU A 13 -36.28 -14.61 8.62
C GLU A 13 -34.87 -14.90 8.10
N LYS A 14 -34.34 -16.09 8.36
CA LYS A 14 -33.05 -16.53 7.84
C LYS A 14 -33.06 -16.63 6.31
N GLU A 15 -34.06 -17.29 5.73
CA GLU A 15 -34.20 -17.38 4.26
C GLU A 15 -34.31 -16.00 3.61
N PHE A 16 -35.00 -15.07 4.28
CA PHE A 16 -35.12 -13.69 3.82
C PHE A 16 -33.77 -12.94 3.85
N ILE A 17 -32.99 -13.09 4.93
CA ILE A 17 -31.63 -12.54 5.03
C ILE A 17 -30.72 -13.13 3.95
N ASP A 18 -30.76 -14.46 3.75
CA ASP A 18 -29.97 -15.14 2.73
C ASP A 18 -30.32 -14.65 1.32
N THR A 19 -31.60 -14.37 1.07
CA THR A 19 -32.07 -13.77 -0.20
C THR A 19 -31.50 -12.37 -0.39
N ILE A 20 -31.53 -11.52 0.63
CA ILE A 20 -30.97 -10.16 0.53
C ILE A 20 -29.45 -10.24 0.31
N ASN A 21 -28.74 -11.12 1.04
CA ASN A 21 -27.30 -11.28 0.89
C ASN A 21 -26.90 -11.66 -0.55
N ALA A 22 -27.68 -12.50 -1.21
CA ALA A 22 -27.44 -12.91 -2.61
C ALA A 22 -27.67 -11.79 -3.63
N GLU A 23 -28.50 -10.80 -3.29
CA GLU A 23 -28.84 -9.65 -4.14
C GLU A 23 -27.95 -8.42 -3.87
N LEU A 24 -26.99 -8.51 -2.93
CA LEU A 24 -26.04 -7.43 -2.69
C LEU A 24 -25.12 -7.23 -3.89
N ASP A 25 -24.93 -5.96 -4.27
CA ASP A 25 -24.02 -5.56 -5.34
C ASP A 25 -22.58 -5.49 -4.79
N TRP A 26 -21.81 -6.54 -5.04
CA TRP A 26 -20.44 -6.67 -4.56
C TRP A 26 -19.50 -5.66 -5.19
N ASP A 27 -19.69 -5.30 -6.46
CA ASP A 27 -18.87 -4.29 -7.15
C ASP A 27 -19.01 -2.93 -6.45
N VAL A 28 -20.24 -2.58 -6.03
CA VAL A 28 -20.50 -1.35 -5.26
C VAL A 28 -19.88 -1.43 -3.86
N ILE A 29 -19.94 -2.59 -3.20
CA ILE A 29 -19.33 -2.78 -1.86
C ILE A 29 -17.80 -2.66 -1.95
N GLU A 30 -17.17 -3.24 -2.97
CA GLU A 30 -15.73 -3.10 -3.22
C GLU A 30 -15.33 -1.66 -3.46
N GLN A 31 -16.08 -0.92 -4.29
CA GLN A 31 -15.84 0.50 -4.52
C GLN A 31 -15.95 1.31 -3.22
N LEU A 32 -16.95 1.02 -2.38
CA LEU A 32 -17.10 1.68 -1.08
C LEU A 32 -15.93 1.38 -0.12
N LEU A 33 -15.38 0.17 -0.16
CA LEU A 33 -14.20 -0.21 0.63
C LEU A 33 -12.94 0.52 0.13
N LEU A 34 -12.78 0.65 -1.19
CA LEU A 34 -11.69 1.41 -1.78
C LEU A 34 -11.78 2.90 -1.44
N ASP A 35 -12.97 3.50 -1.61
CA ASP A 35 -13.18 4.94 -1.41
C ASP A 35 -13.02 5.35 0.06
N LYS A 36 -13.50 4.52 0.98
CA LYS A 36 -13.54 4.85 2.41
C LYS A 36 -12.28 4.46 3.15
N HIS A 37 -11.63 3.37 2.73
CA HIS A 37 -10.54 2.76 3.48
C HIS A 37 -9.28 2.49 2.65
N ASN A 38 -9.26 2.82 1.35
CA ASN A 38 -8.15 2.51 0.43
C ASN A 38 -7.79 1.02 0.45
N PHE A 39 -8.79 0.16 0.63
CA PHE A 39 -8.63 -1.29 0.57
C PHE A 39 -9.01 -1.78 -0.80
N GLU A 40 -8.02 -2.32 -1.50
CA GLU A 40 -8.25 -3.13 -2.68
C GLU A 40 -8.52 -4.56 -2.19
N VAL A 41 -9.79 -4.95 -2.19
CA VAL A 41 -10.21 -6.29 -1.79
C VAL A 41 -10.14 -7.18 -3.03
N GLN A 42 -9.63 -8.40 -2.86
CA GLN A 42 -9.59 -9.39 -3.93
C GLN A 42 -10.45 -10.58 -3.55
N ASP A 43 -11.62 -10.76 -4.16
CA ASP A 43 -12.45 -11.97 -4.18
C ASP A 43 -12.67 -12.73 -2.83
N ASP A 44 -12.23 -12.18 -1.70
CA ASP A 44 -12.10 -12.81 -0.37
C ASP A 44 -12.98 -12.09 0.65
N ILE A 45 -14.19 -11.70 0.24
CA ILE A 45 -15.22 -11.21 1.16
C ILE A 45 -15.98 -12.42 1.70
N GLU A 46 -15.82 -12.70 2.99
CA GLU A 46 -16.48 -13.81 3.67
C GLU A 46 -17.67 -13.29 4.48
N TYR A 47 -18.88 -13.72 4.12
CA TYR A 47 -20.08 -13.46 4.92
C TYR A 47 -20.04 -14.20 6.26
N LYS A 48 -20.36 -13.48 7.34
CA LYS A 48 -20.37 -14.02 8.71
C LYS A 48 -21.76 -14.12 9.30
N ASP A 49 -22.51 -13.02 9.28
CA ASP A 49 -23.84 -12.97 9.88
C ASP A 49 -24.68 -11.84 9.28
N GLY A 50 -25.99 -11.99 9.38
CA GLY A 50 -26.98 -11.08 8.81
C GLY A 50 -28.21 -11.02 9.70
N ASN A 51 -28.67 -9.81 10.02
CA ASN A 51 -29.74 -9.64 11.00
C ASN A 51 -30.65 -8.43 10.70
N LEU A 52 -31.90 -8.53 11.13
CA LEU A 52 -32.83 -7.40 11.19
C LEU A 52 -32.59 -6.60 12.47
N ILE A 53 -32.38 -5.30 12.31
CA ILE A 53 -32.19 -4.38 13.43
C ILE A 53 -33.15 -3.20 13.32
N VAL A 54 -33.41 -2.51 14.43
CA VAL A 54 -34.05 -1.19 14.41
C VAL A 54 -32.94 -0.14 14.38
N TYR A 55 -32.87 0.63 13.31
CA TYR A 55 -31.91 1.72 13.15
C TYR A 55 -32.65 2.99 12.76
N ASN A 56 -32.40 4.10 13.46
CA ASN A 56 -33.10 5.38 13.25
C ASN A 56 -34.63 5.28 13.21
N ASN A 57 -35.20 4.44 14.10
CA ASN A 57 -36.64 4.22 14.21
C ASN A 57 -37.28 3.55 12.99
N GLU A 58 -36.48 2.89 12.15
CA GLU A 58 -36.87 2.10 10.98
C GLU A 58 -36.27 0.69 11.05
N ILE A 59 -36.86 -0.26 10.33
CA ILE A 59 -36.29 -1.61 10.18
C ILE A 59 -35.15 -1.53 9.16
N ALA A 60 -33.98 -2.01 9.55
CA ALA A 60 -32.79 -2.06 8.71
C ALA A 60 -32.16 -3.45 8.73
N TYR A 61 -31.29 -3.70 7.74
CA TYR A 61 -30.58 -4.96 7.55
C TYR A 61 -29.10 -4.73 7.80
N LYS A 62 -28.55 -5.48 8.75
CA LYS A 62 -27.12 -5.42 9.08
C LYS A 62 -26.47 -6.71 8.60
N PHE A 63 -25.42 -6.57 7.81
CA PHE A 63 -24.57 -7.67 7.37
C PHE A 63 -23.15 -7.47 7.89
N ASP A 64 -22.56 -8.54 8.42
CA ASP A 64 -21.17 -8.59 8.83
C ASP A 64 -20.37 -9.41 7.82
N PHE A 65 -19.28 -8.82 7.34
CA PHE A 65 -18.34 -9.43 6.42
C PHE A 65 -16.94 -9.36 7.00
N GLU A 66 -16.14 -10.40 6.75
CA GLU A 66 -14.69 -10.33 6.92
C GLU A 66 -14.03 -10.20 5.54
N ILE A 67 -13.01 -9.36 5.47
CA ILE A 67 -12.23 -9.15 4.24
C ILE A 67 -10.77 -9.46 4.52
N LYS A 68 -10.11 -10.06 3.54
CA LYS A 68 -8.65 -10.15 3.53
C LYS A 68 -8.11 -9.05 2.64
N VAL A 69 -7.16 -8.29 3.17
CA VAL A 69 -6.47 -7.23 2.44
C VAL A 69 -5.00 -7.58 2.30
N PRO A 70 -4.39 -7.35 1.12
CA PRO A 70 -2.95 -7.46 0.98
C PRO A 70 -2.28 -6.41 1.89
N LEU A 71 -1.11 -6.75 2.45
CA LEU A 71 -0.34 -5.87 3.31
C LEU A 71 1.14 -5.95 2.94
N SER A 72 1.70 -4.84 2.51
CA SER A 72 3.12 -4.64 2.25
C SER A 72 3.71 -3.76 3.34
N VAL A 73 4.86 -4.16 3.88
CA VAL A 73 5.58 -3.41 4.92
C VAL A 73 7.05 -3.33 4.55
N ILE A 74 7.60 -2.12 4.52
CA ILE A 74 9.04 -1.89 4.35
C ILE A 74 9.62 -1.45 5.69
N PHE A 75 10.71 -2.06 6.11
CA PHE A 75 11.43 -1.70 7.33
C PHE A 75 12.94 -1.80 7.12
N ASN A 76 13.70 -1.02 7.89
CA ASN A 76 15.17 -1.00 7.77
C ASN A 76 15.86 -2.05 8.67
N ARG A 77 17.18 -2.18 8.56
CA ARG A 77 17.99 -3.12 9.37
C ARG A 77 17.95 -2.83 10.88
N GLY A 78 17.59 -1.60 11.28
CA GLY A 78 17.40 -1.21 12.68
C GLY A 78 16.02 -1.61 13.23
N GLY A 79 15.11 -2.11 12.37
CA GLY A 79 13.75 -2.48 12.75
C GLY A 79 12.73 -1.34 12.66
N GLU A 80 13.09 -0.19 12.08
CA GLU A 80 12.17 0.93 11.91
C GLU A 80 11.28 0.71 10.69
N CYS A 81 9.97 0.91 10.83
CA CYS A 81 9.02 0.89 9.73
C CYS A 81 9.22 2.13 8.85
N LEU A 82 9.46 1.91 7.57
CA LEU A 82 9.65 2.96 6.55
C LEU A 82 8.36 3.23 5.78
N SER A 83 7.58 2.18 5.48
CA SER A 83 6.29 2.31 4.81
C SER A 83 5.38 1.11 5.08
N MET A 84 4.08 1.33 4.89
CA MET A 84 3.05 0.30 4.95
C MET A 84 1.98 0.63 3.91
N SER A 85 1.58 -0.35 3.12
CA SER A 85 0.56 -0.21 2.07
C SER A 85 -0.38 -1.41 2.06
N THR A 86 -1.65 -1.15 1.81
CA THR A 86 -2.69 -2.16 1.57
C THR A 86 -3.19 -2.16 0.12
N ALA A 87 -2.62 -1.31 -0.73
CA ALA A 87 -2.86 -1.28 -2.16
C ALA A 87 -1.84 -2.18 -2.86
N ARG A 88 -2.22 -2.78 -3.99
CA ARG A 88 -1.24 -3.42 -4.86
C ARG A 88 -0.36 -2.32 -5.48
N GLU A 89 0.91 -2.31 -5.12
CA GLU A 89 1.91 -1.51 -5.82
C GLU A 89 2.16 -2.19 -7.17
N ASP A 90 1.38 -1.83 -8.19
CA ASP A 90 1.81 -2.03 -9.58
C ASP A 90 3.10 -1.22 -9.75
N GLU A 91 4.21 -1.95 -9.91
CA GLU A 91 5.59 -1.49 -9.94
C GLU A 91 5.77 -0.09 -10.56
N MET A 92 5.74 0.95 -9.72
CA MET A 92 6.31 2.25 -10.03
C MET A 92 7.09 2.71 -8.81
N PHE A 93 8.21 2.03 -8.57
CA PHE A 93 9.34 2.68 -7.92
C PHE A 93 9.84 3.77 -8.88
N GLU A 94 9.16 4.91 -8.90
CA GLU A 94 9.77 6.15 -9.36
C GLU A 94 10.94 6.41 -8.41
N ASN A 95 12.15 6.36 -8.97
CA ASN A 95 13.38 6.68 -8.28
C ASN A 95 13.25 8.08 -7.68
N ASN A 96 13.01 8.18 -6.38
CA ASN A 96 13.29 9.39 -5.65
C ASN A 96 14.82 9.48 -5.48
N GLU A 97 15.46 9.99 -6.52
CA GLU A 97 16.71 10.73 -6.39
C GLU A 97 16.44 11.91 -5.43
N ASP A 98 16.91 11.79 -4.19
CA ASP A 98 17.57 12.87 -3.46
C ASP A 98 17.86 12.39 -2.03
N MET A 99 19.06 11.80 -1.85
CA MET A 99 19.67 11.80 -0.53
C MET A 99 21.14 12.17 -0.67
N GLU A 100 21.43 13.39 -0.19
CA GLU A 100 22.72 14.04 -0.15
C GLU A 100 23.82 13.11 0.40
N ILE A 101 24.87 12.96 -0.40
CA ILE A 101 26.09 12.23 -0.05
C ILE A 101 26.84 13.05 0.99
N GLN A 102 26.80 12.63 2.27
CA GLN A 102 27.76 13.07 3.26
C GLN A 102 28.99 12.15 3.22
N ASN A 103 30.10 12.74 2.80
CA ASN A 103 31.44 12.17 2.78
C ASN A 103 31.86 11.64 4.16
N SER A 104 32.27 10.37 4.23
CA SER A 104 33.32 9.96 5.15
C SER A 104 34.16 8.83 4.56
N SER A 105 35.44 9.15 4.37
CA SER A 105 36.62 8.37 4.02
C SER A 105 36.59 6.86 4.29
N THR A 106 37.14 6.05 3.37
CA THR A 106 38.46 5.40 3.50
C THR A 106 38.72 4.44 2.33
N GLU A 107 39.98 4.41 1.93
CA GLU A 107 40.65 3.80 0.78
C GLU A 107 40.50 2.26 0.64
N GLN A 108 40.44 1.72 -0.59
CA GLN A 108 41.53 0.94 -1.25
C GLN A 108 41.08 0.00 -2.40
N THR A 109 41.83 0.10 -3.51
CA THR A 109 42.29 -0.94 -4.46
C THR A 109 41.39 -1.59 -5.53
N HIS A 110 41.85 -1.41 -6.80
CA HIS A 110 41.87 -2.30 -8.00
C HIS A 110 40.55 -2.95 -8.47
N SER A 111 40.16 -3.00 -9.75
CA SER A 111 40.83 -2.92 -11.06
C SER A 111 39.75 -2.79 -12.16
N GLY A 112 40.09 -2.29 -13.35
CA GLY A 112 39.18 -2.28 -14.51
C GLY A 112 39.41 -1.11 -15.48
N GLU A 113 40.46 -1.20 -16.28
CA GLU A 113 40.73 -0.37 -17.45
C GLU A 113 39.54 -0.51 -18.43
N ALA A 114 38.95 0.56 -18.98
CA ALA A 114 39.38 1.04 -20.29
C ALA A 114 38.59 2.29 -20.78
N GLU A 115 38.45 3.37 -20.01
CA GLU A 115 37.95 4.66 -20.56
C GLU A 115 38.75 5.91 -20.11
N LYS A 116 39.93 5.72 -19.50
CA LYS A 116 40.72 6.80 -18.87
C LYS A 116 41.62 7.65 -19.78
N LYS A 117 41.53 7.54 -21.12
CA LYS A 117 42.47 8.24 -22.02
C LYS A 117 42.00 9.61 -22.52
N LYS A 118 40.75 10.02 -22.27
CA LYS A 118 40.21 11.30 -22.75
C LYS A 118 39.99 12.35 -21.64
N GLU A 119 39.77 11.93 -20.40
CA GLU A 119 39.54 12.84 -19.25
C GLU A 119 40.84 13.33 -18.59
N ARG A 120 41.94 12.58 -18.73
CA ARG A 120 43.23 12.94 -18.12
C ARG A 120 43.90 14.15 -18.78
N GLY A 121 43.52 14.48 -20.01
CA GLY A 121 43.99 15.69 -20.70
C GLY A 121 43.31 16.95 -20.19
N MET A 122 41.99 16.90 -19.97
CA MET A 122 41.21 18.07 -19.50
C MET A 122 41.44 18.37 -18.01
N ALA A 123 41.73 17.36 -17.18
CA ALA A 123 42.03 17.58 -15.76
C ALA A 123 43.39 18.27 -15.52
N VAL A 124 44.37 18.08 -16.41
CA VAL A 124 45.68 18.76 -16.33
C VAL A 124 45.55 20.24 -16.69
N GLU A 125 44.77 20.57 -17.72
CA GLU A 125 44.53 21.96 -18.13
C GLU A 125 43.79 22.78 -17.05
N ILE A 126 42.87 22.18 -16.30
CA ILE A 126 42.16 22.86 -15.19
C ILE A 126 43.08 23.07 -13.98
N ALA A 127 43.96 22.11 -13.67
CA ALA A 127 44.89 22.21 -12.55
C ALA A 127 45.94 23.32 -12.75
N ASP A 128 46.41 23.50 -13.98
CA ASP A 128 47.33 24.59 -14.33
C ASP A 128 46.66 25.96 -14.23
N LEU A 129 45.40 26.10 -14.69
CA LEU A 129 44.60 27.32 -14.57
C LEU A 129 44.31 27.72 -13.11
N ILE A 130 44.04 26.76 -12.22
CA ILE A 130 43.79 27.03 -10.78
C ILE A 130 45.08 27.44 -10.06
N SER A 131 46.24 26.87 -10.45
CA SER A 131 47.53 27.20 -9.86
C SER A 131 47.97 28.64 -10.19
N GLU A 132 47.58 29.15 -11.36
CA GLU A 132 47.88 30.52 -11.79
C GLU A 132 47.03 31.57 -11.07
N ILE A 133 45.82 31.21 -10.62
CA ILE A 133 44.93 32.07 -9.83
C ILE A 133 45.44 32.23 -8.39
N ASN A 134 45.96 31.17 -7.78
CA ASN A 134 46.42 31.21 -6.38
C ASN A 134 47.76 31.92 -6.16
N ASN A 135 48.54 32.21 -7.20
CA ASN A 135 49.85 32.90 -7.10
C ASN A 135 49.77 34.42 -7.39
N LYS A 136 48.57 34.99 -7.58
CA LYS A 136 48.36 36.43 -7.85
C LYS A 136 47.46 37.16 -6.85
N ALA A 137 47.19 36.56 -5.68
CA ALA A 137 46.53 37.18 -4.54
C ALA A 137 47.50 37.36 -3.37
#